data_AF-A0A1J4KHR5-F1
#
_entry.id   AF-A0A1J4KHR5-F1
#
_cell.length_a   1.000
_cell.length_b   1.000
_cell.length_c   1.000
_cell.angle_alpha   90.00
_cell.angle_beta   90.00
_cell.angle_gamma   90.00
#
_symmetry.space_group_name_H-M   'P 1'
#
loop_
_entity.id
_entity.type
_entity.pdbx_description
1 polymer ?
#
loop_
_entity_poly.entity_id
_entity_poly.type
_entity_poly.pdbx_seq_one_letter_code
_entity_poly.pdbx_strand_id
1 'polypeptide(L)'
;MMNQIIERVAAQGYSPDSCVCADEVPKGRPFPYMVWRNLTNLGIPNTREVVKVGDTVSDIKEGTESNCWSVGVIMGSSELGLTEEEVAAISPEKLEVEKARVRAIYYEAGADYVIEKMGELPAVIADIERRLKQNEPHLLLTPGPLTTKASVKNAMFADHCTWEITTQVMNDITQISANNDYVTVLLQGSGSYAVEAMIQSFTNDDEETLFVTNGEYGKRIVQQAKDAGKKFSVLEFDMCTAVDPAAVEKRLDENPNIKAVFFVHSETTTGLINPINEIAPIVKSRGKALFVDAMSSFAAYEIDMPKLGIDAIAASANKCLEGLPGLAFIIAKRSVVEASKGRSKSHCLDVYDQYLGLYPGGGKFRFTSPTNILLALQQAILEYKHEGGLTVRRARYQENHRRLVEGMSKLGIKPIINPEWQSYIITTFDLGSINFSKMYNMLKENGYVIYPSKLTNHPTFRIGTIGNIYPQQIDRLCELIGEYLKANK
;
A
#
# COMPACT_ATOMS: atom_id res chain seq x y z
N MET A 1 35.65 32.37 18.74
CA MET A 1 34.37 33.02 19.13
C MET A 1 33.45 32.04 19.85
N MET A 2 33.13 30.87 19.27
CA MET A 2 32.18 29.92 19.87
C MET A 2 32.63 29.37 21.24
N ASN A 3 33.92 29.05 21.44
CA ASN A 3 34.41 28.58 22.76
C ASN A 3 34.09 29.55 23.91
N GLN A 4 34.20 30.86 23.68
CA GLN A 4 33.85 31.87 24.69
C GLN A 4 32.34 31.93 24.97
N ILE A 5 31.51 31.62 23.97
CA ILE A 5 30.06 31.54 24.14
C ILE A 5 29.71 30.30 24.96
N ILE A 6 30.28 29.14 24.60
CA ILE A 6 30.08 27.86 25.31
C ILE A 6 30.41 27.99 26.80
N GLU A 7 31.55 28.59 27.15
CA GLU A 7 31.93 28.83 28.55
C GLU A 7 30.91 29.71 29.30
N ARG A 8 30.37 30.75 28.66
CA ARG A 8 29.40 31.67 29.26
C ARG A 8 28.02 31.04 29.45
N VAL A 9 27.57 30.22 28.51
CA VAL A 9 26.27 29.54 28.62
C VAL A 9 26.34 28.36 29.59
N ALA A 10 27.50 27.70 29.71
CA ALA A 10 27.75 26.68 30.73
C ALA A 10 27.60 27.25 32.14
N ALA A 11 28.08 28.47 32.39
CA ALA A 11 27.87 29.18 33.65
C ALA A 11 26.39 29.50 33.94
N GLN A 12 25.53 29.50 32.92
CA GLN A 12 24.07 29.68 33.03
C GLN A 12 23.33 28.33 33.09
N GLY A 13 24.05 27.20 33.14
CA GLY A 13 23.48 25.86 33.26
C GLY A 13 23.17 25.16 31.94
N TYR A 14 23.66 25.67 30.79
CA TYR A 14 23.48 25.06 29.48
C TYR A 14 24.82 24.61 28.89
N SER A 15 24.95 23.31 28.58
CA SER A 15 26.12 22.76 27.89
C SER A 15 25.64 21.84 26.78
N PRO A 16 25.89 22.14 25.49
CA PRO A 16 25.51 21.26 24.40
C PRO A 16 26.42 20.02 24.35
N ASP A 17 25.84 18.86 24.04
CA ASP A 17 26.60 17.61 23.86
C ASP A 17 27.48 17.62 22.60
N SER A 18 27.11 18.43 21.60
CA SER A 18 27.89 18.65 20.39
C SER A 18 27.74 20.10 19.93
N CYS A 19 28.83 20.69 19.44
CA CYS A 19 28.85 22.00 18.83
C CYS A 19 29.66 21.93 17.53
N VAL A 20 29.10 22.46 16.44
CA VAL A 20 29.74 22.51 15.12
C VAL A 20 29.58 23.91 14.58
N CYS A 21 30.68 24.49 14.13
CA CYS A 21 30.76 25.81 13.51
C CYS A 21 30.96 25.70 11.98
N ALA A 22 30.69 26.79 11.27
CA ALA A 22 30.73 26.81 9.81
C ALA A 22 32.13 26.57 9.22
N ASP A 23 33.19 26.83 9.99
CA ASP A 23 34.60 26.57 9.65
C ASP A 23 35.02 25.10 9.86
N GLU A 24 34.17 24.29 10.49
CA GLU A 24 34.41 22.86 10.73
C GLU A 24 33.78 21.96 9.64
N VAL A 25 33.14 22.57 8.65
CA VAL A 25 32.43 21.89 7.56
C VAL A 25 32.73 22.55 6.20
N PRO A 26 32.53 21.84 5.07
CA PRO A 26 32.85 22.40 3.75
C PRO A 26 32.08 23.69 3.41
N LYS A 27 30.83 23.81 3.89
CA LYS A 27 29.98 25.00 3.79
C LYS A 27 29.05 25.09 5.00
N GLY A 28 28.85 26.27 5.55
CA GLY A 28 27.84 26.50 6.60
C GLY A 28 26.42 26.63 6.04
N ARG A 29 25.47 27.05 6.89
CA ARG A 29 24.08 27.37 6.50
C ARG A 29 24.01 28.18 5.19
N PRO A 30 23.09 27.86 4.25
CA PRO A 30 21.99 26.91 4.38
C PRO A 30 22.34 25.45 4.01
N PHE A 31 23.62 25.13 3.79
CA PHE A 31 24.01 23.77 3.45
C PHE A 31 23.92 22.84 4.68
N PRO A 32 23.58 21.55 4.51
CA PRO A 32 23.20 20.65 5.62
C PRO A 32 24.38 20.14 6.48
N TYR A 33 25.61 20.54 6.15
CA TYR A 33 26.80 19.88 6.66
C TYR A 33 27.01 20.03 8.16
N MET A 34 26.57 21.14 8.77
CA MET A 34 26.69 21.33 10.22
C MET A 34 25.72 20.41 10.97
N VAL A 35 24.51 20.23 10.47
CA VAL A 35 23.53 19.26 11.00
C VAL A 35 24.06 17.83 10.87
N TRP A 36 24.58 17.46 9.69
CA TRP A 36 25.14 16.11 9.48
C TRP A 36 26.35 15.82 10.36
N ARG A 37 27.21 16.81 10.61
CA ARG A 37 28.32 16.67 11.56
C ARG A 37 27.81 16.46 12.98
N ASN A 38 26.81 17.23 13.42
CA ASN A 38 26.20 17.02 14.75
C ASN A 38 25.55 15.63 14.87
N LEU A 39 24.79 15.19 13.86
CA LEU A 39 24.21 13.84 13.81
C LEU A 39 25.28 12.76 13.95
N THR A 40 26.41 12.92 13.25
CA THR A 40 27.55 11.99 13.32
C THR A 40 28.16 11.97 14.72
N ASN A 41 28.38 13.15 15.32
CA ASN A 41 28.96 13.27 16.66
C ASN A 41 28.05 12.66 17.74
N LEU A 42 26.73 12.80 17.59
CA LEU A 42 25.73 12.33 18.54
C LEU A 42 25.26 10.88 18.27
N GLY A 43 25.70 10.25 17.18
CA GLY A 43 25.29 8.89 16.81
C GLY A 43 23.81 8.78 16.41
N ILE A 44 23.22 9.85 15.87
CA ILE A 44 21.81 9.88 15.45
C ILE A 44 21.74 9.53 13.95
N PRO A 45 21.16 8.38 13.56
CA PRO A 45 21.19 7.91 12.17
C PRO A 45 20.08 8.49 11.30
N ASN A 46 18.99 8.96 11.90
CA ASN A 46 17.78 9.38 11.20
C ASN A 46 17.57 10.90 11.34
N THR A 47 17.69 11.63 10.22
CA THR A 47 17.51 13.09 10.21
C THR A 47 16.09 13.50 10.61
N ARG A 48 15.09 12.64 10.39
CA ARG A 48 13.68 12.93 10.72
C ARG A 48 13.38 12.85 12.23
N GLU A 49 14.34 12.40 13.04
CA GLU A 49 14.28 12.48 14.51
C GLU A 49 14.89 13.79 15.05
N VAL A 50 15.37 14.68 14.18
CA VAL A 50 16.02 15.93 14.56
C VAL A 50 15.17 17.15 14.21
N VAL A 51 15.21 18.14 15.11
CA VAL A 51 14.54 19.43 14.97
C VAL A 51 15.60 20.52 14.82
N LYS A 52 15.67 21.14 13.65
CA LYS A 52 16.45 22.35 13.39
C LYS A 52 15.61 23.56 13.79
N VAL A 53 16.06 24.24 14.84
CA VAL A 53 15.43 25.49 15.30
C VAL A 53 16.30 26.67 14.89
N GLY A 54 15.69 27.78 14.48
CA GLY A 54 16.42 29.00 14.19
C GLY A 54 15.53 30.21 13.91
N ASP A 55 16.17 31.36 13.78
CA ASP A 55 15.55 32.68 13.67
C ASP A 55 15.95 33.38 12.35
N THR A 56 16.53 32.63 11.41
CA THR A 56 16.91 33.15 10.08
C THR A 56 16.44 32.21 8.97
N VAL A 57 16.26 32.73 7.76
CA VAL A 57 15.92 31.90 6.59
C VAL A 57 17.00 30.83 6.31
N SER A 58 18.27 31.10 6.61
CA SER A 58 19.34 30.13 6.38
C SER A 58 19.29 28.95 7.35
N ASP A 59 18.77 29.14 8.57
CA ASP A 59 18.48 28.04 9.50
C ASP A 59 17.38 27.12 8.98
N ILE A 60 16.29 27.72 8.50
CA ILE A 60 15.14 26.95 7.99
C ILE A 60 15.59 26.11 6.79
N LYS A 61 16.29 26.75 5.84
CA LYS A 61 16.81 26.05 4.67
C LYS A 61 17.81 24.95 5.03
N GLU A 62 18.68 25.15 6.03
CA GLU A 62 19.55 24.07 6.51
C GLU A 62 18.74 22.88 7.05
N GLY A 63 17.65 23.13 7.78
CA GLY A 63 16.74 22.09 8.25
C GLY A 63 16.10 21.32 7.10
N THR A 64 15.58 22.03 6.10
CA THR A 64 14.95 21.47 4.89
C THR A 64 15.94 20.63 4.08
N GLU A 65 17.12 21.17 3.78
CA GLU A 65 18.19 20.48 3.04
C GLU A 65 18.74 19.27 3.79
N SER A 66 18.70 19.30 5.13
CA SER A 66 19.10 18.19 5.98
C SER A 66 18.00 17.14 6.16
N ASN A 67 16.82 17.33 5.58
CA ASN A 67 15.66 16.45 5.77
C ASN A 67 15.30 16.27 7.27
N CYS A 68 15.46 17.35 8.06
CA CYS A 68 15.06 17.45 9.47
C CYS A 68 13.70 18.13 9.59
N TRP A 69 13.10 18.10 10.78
CA TRP A 69 12.04 19.07 11.10
C TRP A 69 12.66 20.46 11.24
N SER A 70 11.95 21.49 10.80
CA SER A 70 12.42 22.87 10.83
C SER A 70 11.43 23.77 11.58
N VAL A 71 11.95 24.56 12.52
CA VAL A 71 11.14 25.43 13.38
C VAL A 71 11.70 26.85 13.34
N GLY A 72 10.90 27.78 12.82
CA GLY A 72 11.20 29.22 12.82
C GLY A 72 10.73 29.91 14.09
N VAL A 73 11.56 30.78 14.67
CA VAL A 73 11.22 31.61 15.83
C VAL A 73 11.08 33.06 15.38
N ILE A 74 9.94 33.71 15.65
CA ILE A 74 9.65 35.07 15.16
C ILE A 74 10.27 36.15 16.05
N MET A 75 10.05 36.06 17.37
CA MET A 75 10.46 37.13 18.27
C MET A 75 11.97 37.13 18.46
N GLY A 76 12.60 38.29 18.25
CA GLY A 76 14.06 38.45 18.28
C GLY A 76 14.77 37.99 17.01
N SER A 77 14.02 37.67 15.95
CA SER A 77 14.57 37.14 14.72
C SER A 77 15.14 38.22 13.80
N SER A 78 16.10 37.80 12.96
CA SER A 78 16.67 38.68 11.93
C SER A 78 15.61 39.17 10.94
N GLU A 79 14.57 38.36 10.68
CA GLU A 79 13.50 38.70 9.75
C GLU A 79 12.47 39.67 10.33
N LEU A 80 12.26 39.63 11.66
CA LEU A 80 11.45 40.63 12.35
C LEU A 80 12.16 41.98 12.34
N GLY A 81 13.49 41.96 12.56
CA GLY A 81 14.34 43.15 12.41
C GLY A 81 14.04 44.27 13.39
N LEU A 82 13.35 43.98 14.49
CA LEU A 82 13.00 44.92 15.55
C LEU A 82 13.75 44.56 16.84
N THR A 83 14.26 45.59 17.52
CA THR A 83 14.80 45.49 18.88
C THR A 83 13.68 45.29 19.90
N GLU A 84 14.04 44.88 21.12
CA GLU A 84 13.07 44.69 22.21
C GLU A 84 12.32 45.99 22.54
N GLU A 85 13.00 47.14 22.51
CA GLU A 85 12.41 48.46 22.74
C GLU A 85 11.41 48.83 21.63
N GLU A 86 11.75 48.56 20.37
CA GLU A 86 10.86 48.81 19.23
C GLU A 86 9.62 47.91 19.26
N VAL A 87 9.78 46.63 19.64
CA VAL A 87 8.67 45.70 19.88
C VAL A 87 7.76 46.20 21.01
N ALA A 88 8.32 46.79 22.06
CA ALA A 88 7.52 47.35 23.16
C ALA A 88 6.80 48.65 22.78
N ALA A 89 7.35 49.41 21.82
CA ALA A 89 6.81 50.70 21.39
C ALA A 89 5.81 50.60 20.22
N ILE A 90 5.85 49.55 19.41
CA ILE A 90 4.94 49.36 18.27
C ILE A 90 3.54 48.95 18.74
N SER A 91 2.50 49.35 17.99
CA SER A 91 1.13 48.93 18.31
C SER A 91 0.95 47.41 18.13
N PRO A 92 0.13 46.74 18.97
CA PRO A 92 -0.11 45.30 18.86
C PRO A 92 -0.57 44.87 17.46
N GLU A 93 -1.45 45.65 16.83
CA GLU A 93 -1.96 45.37 15.48
C GLU A 93 -0.85 45.37 14.43
N LYS A 94 0.08 46.33 14.50
CA LYS A 94 1.22 46.40 13.57
C LYS A 94 2.22 45.27 13.85
N LEU A 95 2.44 44.93 15.12
CA LEU A 95 3.30 43.80 15.47
C LEU A 95 2.73 42.49 14.93
N GLU A 96 1.42 42.26 15.01
CA GLU A 96 0.79 41.07 14.42
C GLU A 96 0.98 40.99 12.90
N VAL A 97 0.90 42.12 12.20
CA VAL A 97 1.17 42.18 10.76
C VAL A 97 2.62 41.82 10.45
N GLU A 98 3.59 42.35 11.20
CA GLU A 98 5.00 41.99 11.02
C GLU A 98 5.27 40.53 11.37
N LYS A 99 4.68 40.01 12.46
CA LYS A 99 4.78 38.59 12.81
C LYS A 99 4.19 37.70 11.72
N ALA A 100 3.07 38.08 11.11
CA ALA A 100 2.48 37.35 9.99
C ALA A 100 3.38 37.37 8.74
N ARG A 101 4.05 38.49 8.45
CA ARG A 101 5.05 38.60 7.37
C ARG A 101 6.22 37.65 7.59
N VAL A 102 6.83 37.68 8.78
CA VAL A 102 7.94 36.78 9.14
C VAL A 102 7.53 35.32 9.07
N ARG A 103 6.33 34.99 9.55
CA ARG A 103 5.78 33.64 9.48
C ARG A 103 5.65 33.15 8.04
N ALA A 104 5.16 33.99 7.13
CA ALA A 104 5.07 33.67 5.71
C ALA A 104 6.46 33.40 5.09
N ILE A 105 7.46 34.23 5.43
CA ILE A 105 8.85 34.06 4.97
C ILE A 105 9.43 32.70 5.42
N TYR A 106 9.21 32.30 6.67
CA TYR A 106 9.72 31.00 7.14
C TYR A 106 8.99 29.82 6.50
N TYR A 107 7.67 29.88 6.30
CA TYR A 107 6.96 28.82 5.57
C TYR A 107 7.40 28.75 4.10
N GLU A 108 7.64 29.88 3.44
CA GLU A 108 8.21 29.92 2.09
C GLU A 108 9.64 29.34 2.03
N ALA A 109 10.42 29.52 3.09
CA ALA A 109 11.73 28.90 3.25
C ALA A 109 11.69 27.39 3.56
N GLY A 110 10.49 26.84 3.83
CA GLY A 110 10.27 25.41 4.07
C GLY A 110 10.08 25.01 5.53
N ALA A 111 9.79 25.95 6.44
CA ALA A 111 9.56 25.64 7.85
C ALA A 111 8.38 24.66 8.05
N ASP A 112 8.55 23.63 8.88
CA ASP A 112 7.45 22.73 9.28
C ASP A 112 6.56 23.39 10.35
N TYR A 113 7.18 24.18 11.24
CA TYR A 113 6.50 24.95 12.28
C TYR A 113 7.09 26.36 12.37
N VAL A 114 6.25 27.32 12.76
CA VAL A 114 6.70 28.66 13.15
C VAL A 114 6.07 29.02 14.48
N ILE A 115 6.92 29.31 15.47
CA ILE A 115 6.53 29.70 16.83
C ILE A 115 6.84 31.18 17.06
N GLU A 116 6.10 31.83 17.96
CA GLU A 116 6.39 33.23 18.26
C GLU A 116 7.64 33.34 19.13
N LYS A 117 7.69 32.58 20.22
CA LYS A 117 8.80 32.59 21.18
C LYS A 117 9.35 31.19 21.42
N MET A 118 10.61 31.10 21.83
CA MET A 118 11.30 29.84 22.11
C MET A 118 10.59 28.97 23.17
N GLY A 119 9.84 29.56 24.09
CA GLY A 119 9.07 28.84 25.12
C GLY A 119 7.95 27.94 24.57
N GLU A 120 7.55 28.11 23.30
CA GLU A 120 6.55 27.25 22.65
C GLU A 120 7.16 25.97 22.06
N LEU A 121 8.49 25.88 21.94
CA LEU A 121 9.18 24.75 21.32
C LEU A 121 8.83 23.39 21.97
N PRO A 122 8.69 23.23 23.30
CA PRO A 122 8.33 21.95 23.90
C PRO A 122 7.01 21.37 23.39
N ALA A 123 6.01 22.22 23.10
CA ALA A 123 4.74 21.77 22.54
C ALA A 123 4.88 21.28 21.09
N VAL A 124 5.75 21.94 20.31
CA VAL A 124 6.09 21.50 18.95
C VAL A 124 6.81 20.16 18.97
N ILE A 125 7.80 19.98 19.87
CA ILE A 125 8.52 18.71 20.03
C ILE A 125 7.54 17.58 20.39
N ALA A 126 6.62 17.81 21.34
CA ALA A 126 5.62 16.81 21.71
C ALA A 126 4.69 16.43 20.54
N ASP A 127 4.33 17.38 19.67
CA ASP A 127 3.57 17.08 18.45
C ASP A 127 4.40 16.29 17.43
N ILE A 128 5.69 16.62 17.26
CA ILE A 128 6.61 15.88 16.40
C ILE A 128 6.77 14.44 16.90
N GLU A 129 7.02 14.21 18.19
CA GLU A 129 7.12 12.88 18.79
C GLU A 129 5.84 12.07 18.57
N ARG A 130 4.67 12.70 18.77
CA ARG A 130 3.37 12.07 18.49
C ARG A 130 3.27 11.66 17.02
N ARG A 131 3.67 12.52 16.09
CA ARG A 131 3.65 12.23 14.63
C ARG A 131 4.65 11.14 14.25
N LEU A 132 5.84 11.14 14.83
CA LEU A 132 6.85 10.10 14.60
C LEU A 132 6.34 8.74 15.09
N LYS A 133 5.77 8.68 16.29
CA LYS A 133 5.16 7.46 16.84
C LYS A 133 3.96 6.98 16.01
N GLN A 134 3.16 7.90 15.46
CA GLN A 134 2.04 7.55 14.58
C GLN A 134 2.50 6.95 13.24
N ASN A 135 3.68 7.35 12.77
CA ASN A 135 4.25 6.93 11.49
C ASN A 135 5.40 5.92 11.66
N GLU A 136 5.53 5.32 12.84
CA GLU A 136 6.57 4.33 13.11
C GLU A 136 6.42 3.16 12.12
N PRO A 137 7.48 2.79 11.40
CA PRO A 137 7.39 1.78 10.37
C PRO A 137 7.06 0.43 11.00
N HIS A 138 5.93 -0.15 10.60
CA HIS A 138 5.54 -1.50 10.98
C HIS A 138 5.61 -2.46 9.80
N LEU A 139 5.89 -3.72 10.11
CA LEU A 139 5.66 -4.85 9.21
C LEU A 139 4.17 -5.17 9.19
N LEU A 140 3.53 -4.91 8.06
CA LEU A 140 2.11 -5.16 7.84
C LEU A 140 1.91 -6.58 7.34
N LEU A 141 1.44 -7.47 8.21
CA LEU A 141 1.05 -8.84 7.89
C LEU A 141 -0.43 -8.90 7.51
N THR A 142 -0.78 -8.11 6.51
CA THR A 142 -2.13 -7.96 5.97
C THR A 142 -2.15 -8.50 4.52
N PRO A 143 -3.34 -8.70 3.90
CA PRO A 143 -3.43 -9.09 2.50
C PRO A 143 -3.33 -7.89 1.52
N GLY A 144 -2.85 -6.73 1.98
CA GLY A 144 -2.81 -5.46 1.24
C GLY A 144 -3.80 -4.41 1.77
N PRO A 145 -3.40 -3.13 1.97
CA PRO A 145 -2.05 -2.59 1.79
C PRO A 145 -1.03 -3.18 2.76
N LEU A 146 0.20 -3.37 2.28
CA LEU A 146 1.26 -4.16 2.92
C LEU A 146 2.58 -3.36 3.00
N THR A 147 3.58 -3.90 3.69
CA THR A 147 4.90 -3.26 3.75
C THR A 147 5.58 -3.37 2.38
N THR A 148 5.91 -2.23 1.79
CA THR A 148 6.66 -2.14 0.53
C THR A 148 8.14 -1.82 0.77
N LYS A 149 8.99 -2.06 -0.23
CA LYS A 149 10.37 -1.56 -0.21
C LYS A 149 10.42 -0.02 -0.15
N ALA A 150 11.51 0.51 0.37
CA ALA A 150 11.73 1.96 0.41
C ALA A 150 11.80 2.56 -1.00
N SER A 151 12.45 1.88 -1.96
CA SER A 151 12.53 2.30 -3.37
C SER A 151 11.16 2.57 -3.98
N VAL A 152 10.17 1.71 -3.72
CA VAL A 152 8.78 1.86 -4.20
C VAL A 152 8.12 3.12 -3.64
N LYS A 153 8.32 3.43 -2.34
CA LYS A 153 7.80 4.66 -1.73
C LYS A 153 8.53 5.89 -2.26
N ASN A 154 9.85 5.81 -2.41
CA ASN A 154 10.69 6.92 -2.86
C ASN A 154 10.38 7.30 -4.31
N ALA A 155 9.96 6.35 -5.14
CA ALA A 155 9.50 6.63 -6.50
C ALA A 155 8.31 7.61 -6.58
N MET A 156 7.59 7.84 -5.47
CA MET A 156 6.51 8.82 -5.42
C MET A 156 6.98 10.28 -5.33
N PHE A 157 8.24 10.55 -4.95
CA PHE A 157 8.74 11.91 -4.72
C PHE A 157 9.08 12.65 -6.03
N ALA A 158 8.21 12.53 -7.03
CA ALA A 158 8.31 13.26 -8.28
C ALA A 158 6.92 13.49 -8.87
N ASP A 159 6.70 14.69 -9.41
CA ASP A 159 5.51 15.02 -10.19
C ASP A 159 5.75 14.70 -11.67
N HIS A 160 4.92 13.84 -12.26
CA HIS A 160 5.04 13.40 -13.66
C HIS A 160 3.72 13.53 -14.42
N CYS A 161 3.83 13.68 -15.74
CA CYS A 161 2.70 13.51 -16.65
C CYS A 161 2.36 12.03 -16.85
N THR A 162 1.08 11.73 -17.08
CA THR A 162 0.54 10.36 -16.99
C THR A 162 1.00 9.43 -18.11
N TRP A 163 1.26 9.93 -19.32
CA TRP A 163 1.43 9.09 -20.51
C TRP A 163 2.85 8.53 -20.70
N GLU A 164 3.88 9.13 -20.10
CA GLU A 164 5.28 8.78 -20.38
C GLU A 164 5.64 7.33 -20.04
N ILE A 165 5.13 6.83 -18.91
CA ILE A 165 5.45 5.49 -18.40
C ILE A 165 4.29 4.49 -18.52
N THR A 166 3.07 4.97 -18.78
CA THR A 166 1.85 4.14 -18.74
C THR A 166 1.91 2.96 -19.69
N THR A 167 2.34 3.17 -20.94
CA THR A 167 2.43 2.10 -21.94
C THR A 167 3.39 1.00 -21.51
N GLN A 168 4.55 1.36 -20.94
CA GLN A 168 5.50 0.37 -20.46
C GLN A 168 4.95 -0.41 -19.26
N VAL A 169 4.30 0.27 -18.31
CA VAL A 169 3.65 -0.38 -17.16
C VAL A 169 2.58 -1.36 -17.61
N MET A 170 1.72 -0.99 -18.57
CA MET A 170 0.69 -1.88 -19.12
C MET A 170 1.30 -3.11 -19.81
N ASN A 171 2.34 -2.92 -20.61
CA ASN A 171 3.03 -4.03 -21.27
C ASN A 171 3.66 -4.96 -20.24
N ASP A 172 4.36 -4.42 -19.27
CA ASP A 172 5.00 -5.20 -18.21
C ASP A 172 4.00 -6.03 -17.40
N ILE A 173 2.86 -5.45 -17.05
CA ILE A 173 1.77 -6.18 -16.36
C ILE A 173 1.23 -7.29 -17.26
N THR A 174 0.97 -7.01 -18.54
CA THR A 174 0.43 -7.99 -19.49
C THR A 174 1.33 -9.23 -19.58
N GLN A 175 2.65 -9.03 -19.69
CA GLN A 175 3.62 -10.13 -19.86
C GLN A 175 3.80 -11.02 -18.63
N ILE A 176 3.22 -10.67 -17.46
CA ILE A 176 3.27 -11.53 -16.26
C ILE A 176 2.36 -12.76 -16.43
N SER A 177 1.23 -12.62 -17.13
CA SER A 177 0.18 -13.65 -17.20
C SER A 177 -0.36 -13.89 -18.61
N ALA A 178 0.04 -13.11 -19.61
CA ALA A 178 -0.52 -13.17 -20.95
C ALA A 178 0.49 -12.83 -22.05
N ASN A 179 0.04 -13.00 -23.30
CA ASN A 179 0.79 -12.67 -24.51
C ASN A 179 0.22 -11.38 -25.17
N ASN A 180 0.63 -11.08 -26.41
CA ASN A 180 0.24 -9.85 -27.12
C ASN A 180 -1.21 -9.83 -27.62
N ASP A 181 -1.95 -10.95 -27.52
CA ASP A 181 -3.39 -11.00 -27.81
C ASP A 181 -4.22 -10.35 -26.69
N TYR A 182 -3.57 -10.06 -25.56
CA TYR A 182 -4.14 -9.43 -24.39
C TYR A 182 -3.67 -8.00 -24.23
N VAL A 183 -4.44 -7.25 -23.44
CA VAL A 183 -4.20 -5.86 -23.09
C VAL A 183 -4.41 -5.66 -21.60
N THR A 184 -3.64 -4.75 -21.01
CA THR A 184 -3.86 -4.27 -19.65
C THR A 184 -4.57 -2.93 -19.70
N VAL A 185 -5.74 -2.82 -19.06
CA VAL A 185 -6.46 -1.56 -18.87
C VAL A 185 -6.28 -1.11 -17.43
N LEU A 186 -5.54 -0.02 -17.22
CA LEU A 186 -5.36 0.60 -15.91
C LEU A 186 -6.60 1.41 -15.52
N LEU A 187 -7.02 1.30 -14.27
CA LEU A 187 -8.18 1.98 -13.71
C LEU A 187 -7.82 2.67 -12.40
N GLN A 188 -8.31 3.91 -12.22
CA GLN A 188 -8.23 4.60 -10.94
C GLN A 188 -9.08 3.88 -9.89
N GLY A 189 -8.61 3.89 -8.65
CA GLY A 189 -9.35 3.37 -7.50
C GLY A 189 -8.88 2.00 -7.04
N SER A 190 -9.77 1.30 -6.33
CA SER A 190 -9.44 0.03 -5.68
C SER A 190 -9.66 -1.18 -6.60
N GLY A 191 -9.18 -2.35 -6.19
CA GLY A 191 -9.45 -3.60 -6.88
C GLY A 191 -10.94 -3.88 -7.14
N SER A 192 -11.83 -3.50 -6.21
CA SER A 192 -13.28 -3.67 -6.40
C SER A 192 -13.81 -2.87 -7.59
N TYR A 193 -13.16 -1.76 -7.97
CA TYR A 193 -13.55 -0.97 -9.16
C TYR A 193 -13.18 -1.71 -10.44
N ALA A 194 -12.04 -2.40 -10.49
CA ALA A 194 -11.66 -3.22 -11.64
C ALA A 194 -12.62 -4.40 -11.81
N VAL A 195 -13.03 -5.05 -10.71
CA VAL A 195 -14.03 -6.12 -10.73
C VAL A 195 -15.39 -5.61 -11.23
N GLU A 196 -15.85 -4.47 -10.71
CA GLU A 196 -17.11 -3.86 -11.15
C GLU A 196 -17.07 -3.43 -12.62
N ALA A 197 -15.94 -2.88 -13.07
CA ALA A 197 -15.71 -2.52 -14.46
C ALA A 197 -15.76 -3.75 -15.37
N MET A 198 -15.17 -4.89 -14.97
CA MET A 198 -15.33 -6.15 -15.69
C MET A 198 -16.79 -6.59 -15.78
N ILE A 199 -17.55 -6.50 -14.69
CA ILE A 199 -18.99 -6.84 -14.70
C ILE A 199 -19.75 -5.92 -15.67
N GLN A 200 -19.58 -4.60 -15.54
CA GLN A 200 -20.26 -3.60 -16.36
C GLN A 200 -19.95 -3.75 -17.85
N SER A 201 -18.67 -3.93 -18.19
CA SER A 201 -18.20 -3.96 -19.59
C SER A 201 -18.26 -5.35 -20.23
N PHE A 202 -17.97 -6.44 -19.52
CA PHE A 202 -17.78 -7.75 -20.16
C PHE A 202 -18.97 -8.69 -20.05
N THR A 203 -19.98 -8.37 -19.23
CA THR A 203 -21.23 -9.13 -19.17
C THR A 203 -22.36 -8.38 -19.87
N ASN A 204 -23.19 -9.09 -20.64
CA ASN A 204 -24.39 -8.51 -21.26
C ASN A 204 -25.56 -8.50 -20.26
N ASP A 205 -26.49 -7.57 -20.44
CA ASP A 205 -27.62 -7.38 -19.51
C ASP A 205 -28.64 -8.54 -19.59
N ASP A 206 -28.80 -9.13 -20.78
CA ASP A 206 -29.76 -10.18 -21.11
C ASP A 206 -29.16 -11.60 -21.07
N GLU A 207 -27.83 -11.70 -20.95
CA GLU A 207 -27.10 -12.96 -20.85
C GLU A 207 -26.79 -13.34 -19.41
N GLU A 208 -26.98 -14.61 -19.08
CA GLU A 208 -26.75 -15.08 -17.72
C GLU A 208 -25.25 -15.32 -17.46
N THR A 209 -24.72 -14.68 -16.42
CA THR A 209 -23.39 -14.97 -15.87
C THR A 209 -23.51 -15.85 -14.63
N LEU A 210 -22.74 -16.93 -14.55
CA LEU A 210 -22.64 -17.75 -13.34
C LEU A 210 -21.55 -17.18 -12.43
N PHE A 211 -21.94 -16.71 -11.25
CA PHE A 211 -21.00 -16.35 -10.19
C PHE A 211 -20.75 -17.54 -9.28
N VAL A 212 -19.48 -17.92 -9.13
CA VAL A 212 -19.07 -18.97 -8.19
C VAL A 212 -18.43 -18.34 -6.97
N THR A 213 -19.01 -18.56 -5.79
CA THR A 213 -18.69 -17.80 -4.57
C THR A 213 -18.38 -18.72 -3.40
N ASN A 214 -17.35 -18.36 -2.62
CA ASN A 214 -17.01 -19.02 -1.35
C ASN A 214 -16.35 -18.06 -0.36
N GLY A 215 -16.82 -16.80 -0.32
CA GLY A 215 -16.30 -15.78 0.58
C GLY A 215 -16.82 -14.38 0.28
N GLU A 216 -16.29 -13.39 0.99
CA GLU A 216 -16.81 -12.02 0.97
C GLU A 216 -16.55 -11.29 -0.35
N TYR A 217 -15.47 -11.61 -1.07
CA TYR A 217 -15.24 -11.02 -2.39
C TYR A 217 -16.19 -11.60 -3.43
N GLY A 218 -16.49 -12.92 -3.36
CA GLY A 218 -17.55 -13.53 -4.15
C GLY A 218 -18.92 -12.89 -3.91
N LYS A 219 -19.30 -12.67 -2.64
CA LYS A 219 -20.54 -11.96 -2.29
C LYS A 219 -20.56 -10.53 -2.82
N ARG A 220 -19.42 -9.82 -2.78
CA ARG A 220 -19.29 -8.47 -3.35
C ARG A 220 -19.51 -8.46 -4.86
N ILE A 221 -18.94 -9.42 -5.59
CA ILE A 221 -19.15 -9.57 -7.04
C ILE A 221 -20.65 -9.72 -7.35
N VAL A 222 -21.37 -10.57 -6.60
CA VAL A 222 -22.81 -10.76 -6.75
C VAL A 222 -23.58 -9.47 -6.49
N GLN A 223 -23.22 -8.73 -5.44
CA GLN A 223 -23.83 -7.44 -5.13
C GLN A 223 -23.59 -6.42 -6.24
N GLN A 224 -22.37 -6.32 -6.78
CA GLN A 224 -22.04 -5.43 -7.89
C GLN A 224 -22.81 -5.79 -9.18
N ALA A 225 -22.98 -7.08 -9.46
CA ALA A 225 -23.78 -7.52 -10.60
C ALA A 225 -25.27 -7.16 -10.46
N LYS A 226 -25.82 -7.28 -9.23
CA LYS A 226 -27.17 -6.85 -8.91
C LYS A 226 -27.34 -5.34 -9.09
N ASP A 227 -26.41 -4.53 -8.58
CA ASP A 227 -26.44 -3.08 -8.68
C ASP A 227 -26.29 -2.58 -10.12
N ALA A 228 -25.51 -3.30 -10.95
CA ALA A 228 -25.39 -3.06 -12.38
C ALA A 228 -26.61 -3.53 -13.21
N GLY A 229 -27.57 -4.22 -12.58
CA GLY A 229 -28.76 -4.78 -13.23
C GLY A 229 -28.44 -5.89 -14.23
N LYS A 230 -27.42 -6.71 -13.95
CA LYS A 230 -27.02 -7.84 -14.80
C LYS A 230 -27.86 -9.07 -14.49
N LYS A 231 -28.06 -9.93 -15.49
CA LYS A 231 -28.67 -11.25 -15.32
C LYS A 231 -27.62 -12.26 -14.86
N PHE A 232 -27.88 -12.95 -13.76
CA PHE A 232 -26.94 -13.92 -13.21
C PHE A 232 -27.60 -15.04 -12.41
N SER A 233 -26.84 -16.12 -12.21
CA SER A 233 -27.09 -17.12 -11.18
C SER A 233 -25.86 -17.30 -10.30
N VAL A 234 -26.04 -17.89 -9.13
CA VAL A 234 -24.98 -18.09 -8.14
C VAL A 234 -24.81 -19.58 -7.85
N LEU A 235 -23.57 -20.03 -7.79
CA LEU A 235 -23.17 -21.31 -7.21
C LEU A 235 -22.33 -21.01 -5.97
N GLU A 236 -22.93 -21.16 -4.80
CA GLU A 236 -22.32 -20.82 -3.51
C GLU A 236 -21.77 -22.07 -2.82
N PHE A 237 -20.57 -21.94 -2.27
CA PHE A 237 -19.90 -22.93 -1.43
C PHE A 237 -19.62 -22.35 -0.03
N ASP A 238 -19.36 -23.25 0.92
CA ASP A 238 -18.87 -22.86 2.24
C ASP A 238 -17.53 -22.11 2.15
N MET A 239 -17.33 -21.11 3.01
CA MET A 239 -16.16 -20.23 2.95
C MET A 239 -14.82 -20.91 3.29
N CYS A 240 -14.88 -22.10 3.90
CA CYS A 240 -13.71 -22.91 4.21
C CYS A 240 -13.50 -24.06 3.21
N THR A 241 -14.33 -24.12 2.16
CA THR A 241 -14.30 -25.18 1.14
C THR A 241 -13.95 -24.60 -0.22
N ALA A 242 -12.98 -25.21 -0.90
CA ALA A 242 -12.62 -24.78 -2.24
C ALA A 242 -13.76 -25.09 -3.22
N VAL A 243 -13.85 -24.32 -4.30
CA VAL A 243 -14.81 -24.59 -5.37
C VAL A 243 -14.57 -25.99 -5.92
N ASP A 244 -15.61 -26.83 -5.91
CA ASP A 244 -15.60 -28.14 -6.54
C ASP A 244 -15.77 -28.00 -8.07
N PRO A 245 -14.76 -28.34 -8.89
CA PRO A 245 -14.88 -28.27 -10.34
C PRO A 245 -16.03 -29.11 -10.90
N ALA A 246 -16.36 -30.26 -10.30
CA ALA A 246 -17.44 -31.13 -10.76
C ALA A 246 -18.82 -30.48 -10.56
N ALA A 247 -19.00 -29.72 -9.48
CA ALA A 247 -20.22 -28.95 -9.26
C ALA A 247 -20.37 -27.79 -10.26
N VAL A 248 -19.27 -27.15 -10.66
CA VAL A 248 -19.27 -26.13 -11.73
C VAL A 248 -19.66 -26.78 -13.06
N GLU A 249 -19.06 -27.91 -13.40
CA GLU A 249 -19.40 -28.69 -14.59
C GLU A 249 -20.89 -29.03 -14.64
N LYS A 250 -21.40 -29.66 -13.58
CA LYS A 250 -22.81 -30.03 -13.46
C LYS A 250 -23.73 -28.82 -13.66
N ARG A 251 -23.42 -27.67 -13.03
CA ARG A 251 -24.22 -26.45 -13.18
C ARG A 251 -24.26 -25.95 -14.61
N LEU A 252 -23.14 -26.01 -15.33
CA LEU A 252 -23.07 -25.57 -16.73
C LEU A 252 -23.80 -26.52 -17.68
N ASP A 253 -23.83 -27.82 -17.36
CA ASP A 253 -24.58 -28.83 -18.12
C ASP A 253 -26.09 -28.70 -17.90
N GLU A 254 -26.52 -28.39 -16.68
CA GLU A 254 -27.93 -28.16 -16.33
C GLU A 254 -28.48 -26.86 -16.95
N ASN A 255 -27.65 -25.83 -17.11
CA ASN A 255 -28.05 -24.56 -17.71
C ASN A 255 -27.12 -24.13 -18.87
N PRO A 256 -27.37 -24.62 -20.10
CA PRO A 256 -26.59 -24.24 -21.26
C PRO A 256 -26.77 -22.76 -21.68
N ASN A 257 -27.73 -22.03 -21.10
CA ASN A 257 -27.93 -20.60 -21.39
C ASN A 257 -26.91 -19.68 -20.70
N ILE A 258 -26.18 -20.16 -19.68
CA ILE A 258 -25.07 -19.42 -19.07
C ILE A 258 -24.06 -19.06 -20.16
N LYS A 259 -23.59 -17.81 -20.20
CA LYS A 259 -22.65 -17.31 -21.21
C LYS A 259 -21.25 -17.05 -20.66
N ALA A 260 -21.16 -16.76 -19.37
CA ALA A 260 -19.90 -16.48 -18.68
C ALA A 260 -19.87 -17.12 -17.29
N VAL A 261 -18.66 -17.41 -16.81
CA VAL A 261 -18.38 -17.79 -15.43
C VAL A 261 -17.43 -16.77 -14.82
N PHE A 262 -17.72 -16.35 -13.59
CA PHE A 262 -16.88 -15.43 -12.83
C PHE A 262 -16.66 -15.98 -11.42
N PHE A 263 -15.39 -16.14 -11.01
CA PHE A 263 -15.03 -16.55 -9.66
C PHE A 263 -13.78 -15.85 -9.12
N VAL A 264 -13.52 -15.98 -7.82
CA VAL A 264 -12.32 -15.45 -7.14
C VAL A 264 -11.24 -16.52 -7.10
N HIS A 265 -10.01 -16.22 -7.53
CA HIS A 265 -8.92 -17.19 -7.50
C HIS A 265 -8.34 -17.39 -6.08
N SER A 266 -8.08 -16.29 -5.35
CA SER A 266 -7.53 -16.30 -3.99
C SER A 266 -8.49 -15.58 -3.04
N GLU A 267 -9.24 -16.34 -2.26
CA GLU A 267 -10.28 -15.86 -1.37
C GLU A 267 -9.69 -15.47 0.00
N THR A 268 -9.19 -14.23 0.08
CA THR A 268 -8.50 -13.68 1.27
C THR A 268 -9.39 -13.51 2.51
N THR A 269 -10.69 -13.76 2.40
CA THR A 269 -11.58 -13.88 3.57
C THR A 269 -11.05 -14.93 4.53
N THR A 270 -10.72 -16.12 4.02
CA THR A 270 -10.26 -17.27 4.79
C THR A 270 -8.81 -17.68 4.45
N GLY A 271 -8.26 -17.16 3.36
CA GLY A 271 -6.93 -17.54 2.87
C GLY A 271 -6.96 -18.77 1.96
N LEU A 272 -8.10 -19.00 1.31
CA LEU A 272 -8.33 -20.15 0.45
C LEU A 272 -7.90 -19.87 -1.00
N ILE A 273 -7.38 -20.89 -1.70
CA ILE A 273 -7.12 -20.84 -3.14
C ILE A 273 -8.10 -21.75 -3.90
N ASN A 274 -8.78 -21.20 -4.92
CA ASN A 274 -9.70 -21.94 -5.77
C ASN A 274 -8.97 -22.55 -6.99
N PRO A 275 -9.35 -23.75 -7.46
CA PRO A 275 -8.60 -24.49 -8.46
C PRO A 275 -8.81 -23.98 -9.90
N ILE A 276 -8.15 -22.86 -10.25
CA ILE A 276 -8.28 -22.24 -11.57
C ILE A 276 -7.93 -23.17 -12.73
N ASN A 277 -6.94 -24.06 -12.53
CA ASN A 277 -6.47 -24.98 -13.56
C ASN A 277 -7.47 -26.10 -13.88
N GLU A 278 -8.37 -26.42 -12.96
CA GLU A 278 -9.44 -27.41 -13.15
C GLU A 278 -10.73 -26.76 -13.65
N ILE A 279 -11.07 -25.57 -13.12
CA ILE A 279 -12.27 -24.83 -13.51
C ILE A 279 -12.15 -24.31 -14.95
N ALA A 280 -11.00 -23.78 -15.34
CA ALA A 280 -10.87 -23.11 -16.64
C ALA A 280 -11.17 -24.05 -17.84
N PRO A 281 -10.58 -25.26 -17.94
CA PRO A 281 -10.92 -26.20 -19.02
C PRO A 281 -12.41 -26.56 -19.09
N ILE A 282 -13.08 -26.72 -17.94
CA ILE A 282 -14.52 -27.03 -17.85
C ILE A 282 -15.37 -25.92 -18.48
N VAL A 283 -15.03 -24.66 -18.18
CA VAL A 283 -15.72 -23.48 -18.71
C VAL A 283 -15.43 -23.32 -20.20
N LYS A 284 -14.17 -23.45 -20.61
CA LYS A 284 -13.74 -23.20 -21.98
C LYS A 284 -14.19 -24.30 -22.97
N SER A 285 -14.26 -25.57 -22.56
CA SER A 285 -14.77 -26.66 -23.40
C SER A 285 -16.25 -26.46 -23.80
N ARG A 286 -17.00 -25.69 -23.00
CA ARG A 286 -18.40 -25.33 -23.23
C ARG A 286 -18.57 -24.00 -23.97
N GLY A 287 -17.48 -23.41 -24.46
CA GLY A 287 -17.50 -22.16 -25.23
C GLY A 287 -17.94 -20.93 -24.43
N LYS A 288 -17.82 -20.97 -23.10
CA LYS A 288 -18.24 -19.87 -22.21
C LYS A 288 -17.09 -18.90 -21.95
N ALA A 289 -17.41 -17.63 -21.67
CA ALA A 289 -16.41 -16.66 -21.23
C ALA A 289 -15.97 -16.97 -19.77
N LEU A 290 -14.71 -16.69 -19.46
CA LEU A 290 -14.14 -16.90 -18.13
C LEU A 290 -13.51 -15.62 -17.59
N PHE A 291 -14.07 -15.14 -16.49
CA PHE A 291 -13.62 -13.95 -15.77
C PHE A 291 -13.13 -14.33 -14.38
N VAL A 292 -12.01 -13.76 -13.94
CA VAL A 292 -11.39 -14.15 -12.67
C VAL A 292 -11.00 -12.92 -11.85
N ASP A 293 -11.44 -12.87 -10.60
CA ASP A 293 -10.83 -11.96 -9.63
C ASP A 293 -9.51 -12.60 -9.15
N ALA A 294 -8.40 -12.05 -9.63
CA ALA A 294 -7.04 -12.48 -9.32
C ALA A 294 -6.32 -11.50 -8.37
N MET A 295 -7.07 -10.68 -7.61
CA MET A 295 -6.53 -9.56 -6.84
C MET A 295 -5.30 -9.94 -6.00
N SER A 296 -5.41 -11.02 -5.23
CA SER A 296 -4.41 -11.51 -4.29
C SER A 296 -3.56 -12.66 -4.83
N SER A 297 -3.70 -13.03 -6.10
CA SER A 297 -2.98 -14.17 -6.68
C SER A 297 -2.12 -13.79 -7.88
N PHE A 298 -2.50 -12.77 -8.66
CA PHE A 298 -1.68 -12.25 -9.76
C PHE A 298 -0.27 -11.87 -9.28
N ALA A 299 0.77 -12.20 -10.06
CA ALA A 299 2.19 -12.03 -9.71
C ALA A 299 2.69 -12.85 -8.49
N ALA A 300 1.91 -13.81 -7.99
CA ALA A 300 2.33 -14.77 -6.98
C ALA A 300 2.06 -16.23 -7.39
N TYR A 301 0.89 -16.48 -7.99
CA TYR A 301 0.52 -17.76 -8.61
C TYR A 301 0.74 -17.72 -10.11
N GLU A 302 0.94 -18.90 -10.71
CA GLU A 302 0.85 -19.03 -12.16
C GLU A 302 -0.57 -18.82 -12.61
N ILE A 303 -0.75 -17.87 -13.52
CA ILE A 303 -2.00 -17.64 -14.21
C ILE A 303 -1.61 -17.44 -15.67
N ASP A 304 -1.50 -18.53 -16.41
CA ASP A 304 -1.25 -18.50 -17.86
C ASP A 304 -2.60 -18.31 -18.57
N MET A 305 -2.97 -17.05 -18.82
CA MET A 305 -4.28 -16.71 -19.38
C MET A 305 -4.49 -17.30 -20.78
N PRO A 306 -3.52 -17.24 -21.73
CA PRO A 306 -3.65 -17.89 -23.02
C PRO A 306 -3.87 -19.39 -22.91
N LYS A 307 -3.06 -20.11 -22.12
CA LYS A 307 -3.16 -21.57 -21.96
C LYS A 307 -4.48 -22.00 -21.33
N LEU A 308 -4.94 -21.26 -20.32
CA LEU A 308 -6.21 -21.54 -19.63
C LEU A 308 -7.43 -20.97 -20.39
N GLY A 309 -7.20 -20.22 -21.46
CA GLY A 309 -8.24 -19.57 -22.24
C GLY A 309 -9.03 -18.49 -21.49
N ILE A 310 -8.49 -17.98 -20.36
CA ILE A 310 -9.11 -16.94 -19.53
C ILE A 310 -9.33 -15.68 -20.37
N ASP A 311 -10.52 -15.10 -20.29
CA ASP A 311 -10.90 -13.96 -21.13
C ASP A 311 -10.53 -12.63 -20.47
N ALA A 312 -10.67 -12.52 -19.15
CA ALA A 312 -10.17 -11.38 -18.38
C ALA A 312 -9.90 -11.71 -16.91
N ILE A 313 -8.93 -11.02 -16.31
CA ILE A 313 -8.69 -10.99 -14.87
C ILE A 313 -8.66 -9.57 -14.33
N ALA A 314 -9.11 -9.38 -13.09
CA ALA A 314 -8.89 -8.15 -12.32
C ALA A 314 -7.78 -8.35 -11.28
N ALA A 315 -6.92 -7.34 -11.12
CA ALA A 315 -5.91 -7.29 -10.08
C ALA A 315 -5.60 -5.84 -9.65
N SER A 316 -4.68 -5.66 -8.70
CA SER A 316 -4.32 -4.35 -8.17
C SER A 316 -2.84 -4.23 -7.86
N ALA A 317 -2.34 -2.99 -7.88
CA ALA A 317 -0.95 -2.64 -7.62
C ALA A 317 -0.47 -3.08 -6.23
N ASN A 318 -1.34 -3.06 -5.21
CA ASN A 318 -0.93 -3.07 -3.80
C ASN A 318 -1.04 -4.40 -3.08
N LYS A 319 -1.00 -5.50 -3.83
CA LYS A 319 -0.93 -6.86 -3.29
C LYS A 319 0.37 -7.52 -3.73
N CYS A 320 0.31 -8.60 -4.49
CA CYS A 320 1.49 -9.40 -4.81
C CYS A 320 2.50 -8.72 -5.75
N LEU A 321 2.14 -7.61 -6.42
CA LEU A 321 3.10 -6.74 -7.11
C LEU A 321 3.95 -5.91 -6.14
N GLU A 322 3.53 -5.77 -4.89
CA GLU A 322 4.18 -4.96 -3.84
C GLU A 322 4.23 -3.45 -4.13
N GLY A 323 3.27 -2.94 -4.92
CA GLY A 323 3.05 -1.51 -5.14
C GLY A 323 2.20 -0.85 -4.05
N LEU A 324 1.80 0.40 -4.30
CA LEU A 324 0.96 1.21 -3.40
C LEU A 324 -0.49 1.27 -3.88
N PRO A 325 -1.48 1.45 -2.97
CA PRO A 325 -2.89 1.49 -3.34
C PRO A 325 -3.24 2.76 -4.13
N GLY A 326 -4.29 2.68 -4.96
CA GLY A 326 -4.78 3.80 -5.78
C GLY A 326 -4.95 3.44 -7.26
N LEU A 327 -4.34 2.33 -7.69
CA LEU A 327 -4.47 1.80 -9.05
C LEU A 327 -4.87 0.32 -9.03
N ALA A 328 -5.89 -0.01 -9.81
CA ALA A 328 -6.26 -1.37 -10.17
C ALA A 328 -6.13 -1.55 -11.68
N PHE A 329 -6.19 -2.78 -12.14
CA PHE A 329 -6.08 -3.06 -13.57
C PHE A 329 -6.82 -4.34 -13.95
N ILE A 330 -7.16 -4.40 -15.23
CA ILE A 330 -7.77 -5.55 -15.87
C ILE A 330 -6.81 -6.03 -16.96
N ILE A 331 -6.47 -7.31 -16.98
CA ILE A 331 -5.81 -7.93 -18.14
C ILE A 331 -6.88 -8.72 -18.88
N ALA A 332 -7.11 -8.40 -20.15
CA ALA A 332 -8.20 -9.00 -20.93
C ALA A 332 -7.75 -9.27 -22.36
N LYS A 333 -8.36 -10.28 -23.01
CA LYS A 333 -8.21 -10.46 -24.46
C LYS A 333 -8.62 -9.17 -25.16
N ARG A 334 -7.83 -8.71 -26.12
CA ARG A 334 -8.13 -7.48 -26.87
C ARG A 334 -9.52 -7.54 -27.51
N SER A 335 -9.89 -8.68 -28.07
CA SER A 335 -11.20 -8.91 -28.68
C SER A 335 -12.38 -8.77 -27.70
N VAL A 336 -12.19 -9.12 -26.43
CA VAL A 336 -13.21 -8.97 -25.37
C VAL A 336 -13.39 -7.50 -25.03
N VAL A 337 -12.28 -6.75 -24.92
CA VAL A 337 -12.32 -5.29 -24.70
C VAL A 337 -13.01 -4.60 -25.86
N GLU A 338 -12.61 -4.87 -27.10
CA GLU A 338 -13.17 -4.24 -28.30
C GLU A 338 -14.67 -4.55 -28.47
N ALA A 339 -15.10 -5.78 -28.16
CA ALA A 339 -16.50 -6.16 -28.21
C ALA A 339 -17.35 -5.48 -27.11
N SER A 340 -16.74 -4.94 -26.05
CA SER A 340 -17.45 -4.32 -24.92
C SER A 340 -17.93 -2.88 -25.14
N LYS A 341 -17.70 -2.32 -26.33
CA LYS A 341 -18.13 -0.97 -26.71
C LYS A 341 -19.60 -0.71 -26.37
N GLY A 342 -19.85 0.30 -25.54
CA GLY A 342 -21.20 0.76 -25.19
C GLY A 342 -21.97 -0.15 -24.23
N ARG A 343 -21.34 -1.16 -23.62
CA ARG A 343 -22.00 -2.05 -22.65
C ARG A 343 -22.05 -1.51 -21.22
N SER A 344 -21.04 -0.73 -20.81
CA SER A 344 -21.01 -0.18 -19.46
C SER A 344 -22.07 0.89 -19.28
N LYS A 345 -22.83 0.81 -18.18
CA LYS A 345 -23.74 1.90 -17.77
C LYS A 345 -23.00 2.99 -16.97
N SER A 346 -21.79 2.69 -16.51
CA SER A 346 -20.94 3.61 -15.77
C SER A 346 -19.98 4.33 -16.70
N HIS A 347 -19.98 5.66 -16.67
CA HIS A 347 -19.01 6.45 -17.42
C HIS A 347 -17.59 6.28 -16.88
N CYS A 348 -17.43 6.16 -15.55
CA CYS A 348 -16.12 6.07 -14.90
C CYS A 348 -15.49 4.67 -14.98
N LEU A 349 -16.32 3.62 -15.08
CA LEU A 349 -15.87 2.22 -15.06
C LEU A 349 -15.99 1.54 -16.43
N ASP A 350 -16.18 2.31 -17.51
CA ASP A 350 -16.18 1.76 -18.87
C ASP A 350 -14.76 1.38 -19.31
N VAL A 351 -14.52 0.07 -19.40
CA VAL A 351 -13.24 -0.53 -19.80
C VAL A 351 -12.88 -0.23 -21.26
N TYR A 352 -13.86 -0.22 -22.17
CA TYR A 352 -13.61 0.04 -23.59
C TYR A 352 -13.17 1.48 -23.82
N ASP A 353 -13.90 2.44 -23.25
CA ASP A 353 -13.54 3.85 -23.40
C ASP A 353 -12.20 4.15 -22.72
N GLN A 354 -11.93 3.56 -21.54
CA GLN A 354 -10.63 3.68 -20.89
C GLN A 354 -9.50 3.08 -21.74
N TYR A 355 -9.74 1.92 -22.38
CA TYR A 355 -8.82 1.32 -23.35
C TYR A 355 -8.53 2.26 -24.54
N LEU A 356 -9.54 2.95 -25.07
CA LEU A 356 -9.33 3.92 -26.16
C LEU A 356 -8.42 5.08 -25.77
N GLY A 357 -8.50 5.54 -24.52
CA GLY A 357 -7.54 6.53 -23.98
C GLY A 357 -6.13 5.95 -23.88
N LEU A 358 -6.00 4.74 -23.34
CA LEU A 358 -4.71 4.15 -23.02
C LEU A 358 -3.94 3.64 -24.25
N TYR A 359 -4.60 3.06 -25.26
CA TYR A 359 -3.94 2.46 -26.41
C TYR A 359 -3.88 3.43 -27.61
N PRO A 360 -4.98 3.75 -28.31
CA PRO A 360 -4.98 4.81 -29.33
C PRO A 360 -4.48 6.17 -28.84
N GLY A 361 -4.75 6.53 -27.58
CA GLY A 361 -4.31 7.79 -26.98
C GLY A 361 -2.90 7.78 -26.38
N GLY A 362 -2.10 6.72 -26.59
CA GLY A 362 -0.67 6.70 -26.26
C GLY A 362 -0.35 6.71 -24.76
N GLY A 363 -1.11 5.97 -23.96
CA GLY A 363 -0.93 5.84 -22.50
C GLY A 363 -1.73 6.86 -21.69
N LYS A 364 -2.63 7.62 -22.31
CA LYS A 364 -3.40 8.66 -21.64
C LYS A 364 -4.64 8.09 -20.94
N PHE A 365 -4.75 8.30 -19.64
CA PHE A 365 -6.00 8.03 -18.92
C PHE A 365 -7.10 9.01 -19.37
N ARG A 366 -8.36 8.57 -19.36
CA ARG A 366 -9.50 9.46 -19.67
C ARG A 366 -9.64 10.62 -18.70
N PHE A 367 -9.37 10.35 -17.42
CA PHE A 367 -9.43 11.32 -16.32
C PHE A 367 -8.10 11.38 -15.58
N THR A 368 -7.97 12.31 -14.63
CA THR A 368 -6.79 12.42 -13.76
C THR A 368 -6.44 11.04 -13.20
N SER A 369 -5.18 10.63 -13.39
CA SER A 369 -4.67 9.37 -12.86
C SER A 369 -3.72 9.64 -11.68
N PRO A 370 -3.55 8.67 -10.78
CA PRO A 370 -2.68 8.84 -9.62
C PRO A 370 -1.21 8.68 -10.06
N THR A 371 -0.62 9.75 -10.59
CA THR A 371 0.74 9.78 -11.19
C THR A 371 1.81 9.24 -10.25
N ASN A 372 1.82 9.66 -8.99
CA ASN A 372 2.80 9.18 -8.00
C ASN A 372 2.63 7.66 -7.72
N ILE A 373 1.40 7.15 -7.74
CA ILE A 373 1.12 5.72 -7.58
C ILE A 373 1.55 4.93 -8.82
N LEU A 374 1.42 5.52 -10.01
CA LEU A 374 1.91 4.92 -11.24
C LEU A 374 3.44 4.79 -11.24
N LEU A 375 4.17 5.80 -10.75
CA LEU A 375 5.62 5.72 -10.55
C LEU A 375 6.00 4.63 -9.54
N ALA A 376 5.30 4.56 -8.41
CA ALA A 376 5.49 3.51 -7.42
C ALA A 376 5.21 2.11 -8.00
N LEU A 377 4.18 1.96 -8.83
CA LEU A 377 3.87 0.71 -9.51
C LEU A 377 4.95 0.31 -10.52
N GLN A 378 5.47 1.27 -11.31
CA GLN A 378 6.59 1.01 -12.20
C GLN A 378 7.80 0.50 -11.41
N GLN A 379 8.16 1.16 -10.31
CA GLN A 379 9.25 0.72 -9.45
C GLN A 379 8.97 -0.67 -8.87
N ALA A 380 7.76 -0.97 -8.42
CA ALA A 380 7.40 -2.27 -7.87
C ALA A 380 7.52 -3.41 -8.90
N ILE A 381 7.18 -3.14 -10.17
CA ILE A 381 7.38 -4.06 -11.29
C ILE A 381 8.87 -4.28 -11.58
N LEU A 382 9.69 -3.22 -11.52
CA LEU A 382 11.14 -3.35 -11.64
C LEU A 382 11.70 -4.22 -10.51
N GLU A 383 11.30 -3.97 -9.26
CA GLU A 383 11.69 -4.78 -8.10
C GLU A 383 11.25 -6.24 -8.25
N TYR A 384 10.06 -6.51 -8.79
CA TYR A 384 9.60 -7.86 -9.12
C TYR A 384 10.49 -8.54 -10.15
N LYS A 385 10.86 -7.85 -11.23
CA LYS A 385 11.79 -8.37 -12.24
C LYS A 385 13.18 -8.62 -11.64
N HIS A 386 13.70 -7.69 -10.85
CA HIS A 386 14.99 -7.81 -10.16
C HIS A 386 15.04 -8.95 -9.15
N GLU A 387 13.93 -9.21 -8.46
CA GLU A 387 13.80 -10.35 -7.55
C GLU A 387 13.92 -11.70 -8.28
N GLY A 388 13.66 -11.75 -9.59
CA GLY A 388 13.59 -12.99 -10.38
C GLY A 388 12.15 -13.37 -10.77
N GLY A 389 11.22 -12.42 -10.67
CA GLY A 389 9.84 -12.57 -11.11
C GLY A 389 9.05 -13.62 -10.32
N LEU A 390 8.13 -14.28 -11.02
CA LEU A 390 7.14 -15.18 -10.43
C LEU A 390 7.81 -16.31 -9.65
N THR A 391 8.85 -16.92 -10.21
CA THR A 391 9.52 -18.08 -9.62
C THR A 391 10.06 -17.77 -8.24
N VAL A 392 10.78 -16.66 -8.09
CA VAL A 392 11.42 -16.30 -6.82
C VAL A 392 10.41 -15.73 -5.83
N ARG A 393 9.47 -14.88 -6.29
CA ARG A 393 8.42 -14.33 -5.42
C ARG A 393 7.51 -15.43 -4.87
N ARG A 394 7.10 -16.39 -5.71
CA ARG A 394 6.35 -17.59 -5.30
C ARG A 394 7.10 -18.36 -4.22
N ALA A 395 8.37 -18.66 -4.45
CA ALA A 395 9.18 -19.44 -3.50
C ALA A 395 9.29 -18.72 -2.14
N ARG A 396 9.50 -17.40 -2.13
CA ARG A 396 9.55 -16.60 -0.90
C ARG A 396 8.23 -16.62 -0.14
N TYR A 397 7.10 -16.41 -0.82
CA TYR A 397 5.79 -16.44 -0.17
C TYR A 397 5.43 -17.84 0.34
N GLN A 398 5.76 -18.90 -0.41
CA GLN A 398 5.58 -20.28 0.03
C GLN A 398 6.41 -20.60 1.27
N GLU A 399 7.67 -20.16 1.34
CA GLU A 399 8.52 -20.36 2.51
C GLU A 399 8.01 -19.56 3.73
N ASN A 400 7.59 -18.32 3.53
CA ASN A 400 6.95 -17.52 4.59
C ASN A 400 5.69 -18.23 5.14
N HIS A 401 4.82 -18.71 4.26
CA HIS A 401 3.62 -19.46 4.63
C HIS A 401 3.96 -20.74 5.39
N ARG A 402 4.91 -21.53 4.89
CA ARG A 402 5.34 -22.78 5.53
C ARG A 402 5.83 -22.52 6.96
N ARG A 403 6.72 -21.54 7.15
CA ARG A 403 7.24 -21.18 8.48
C ARG A 403 6.15 -20.68 9.43
N LEU A 404 5.23 -19.87 8.91
CA LEU A 404 4.09 -19.40 9.69
C LEU A 404 3.24 -20.57 10.19
N VAL A 405 2.82 -21.46 9.29
CA VAL A 405 1.95 -22.61 9.63
C VAL A 405 2.67 -23.55 10.61
N GLU A 406 3.94 -23.86 10.38
CA GLU A 406 4.72 -24.71 11.29
C GLU A 406 4.94 -24.06 12.66
N GLY A 407 5.27 -22.77 12.70
CA GLY A 407 5.48 -22.00 13.92
C GLY A 407 4.21 -21.93 14.76
N MET A 408 3.08 -21.59 14.15
CA MET A 408 1.78 -21.54 14.82
C MET A 408 1.31 -22.93 15.30
N SER A 409 1.56 -23.97 14.50
CA SER A 409 1.24 -25.36 14.87
C SER A 409 1.99 -25.82 16.14
N LYS A 410 3.27 -25.45 16.29
CA LYS A 410 4.05 -25.70 17.52
C LYS A 410 3.48 -25.00 18.75
N LEU A 411 2.75 -23.89 18.55
CA LEU A 411 2.04 -23.16 19.60
C LEU A 411 0.63 -23.71 19.87
N GLY A 412 0.20 -24.75 19.14
CA GLY A 412 -1.13 -25.34 19.23
C GLY A 412 -2.21 -24.57 18.47
N ILE A 413 -1.84 -23.58 17.65
CA ILE A 413 -2.76 -22.77 16.85
C ILE A 413 -2.81 -23.33 15.43
N LYS A 414 -4.00 -23.62 14.93
CA LYS A 414 -4.21 -24.26 13.62
C LYS A 414 -4.92 -23.34 12.63
N PRO A 415 -4.58 -23.40 11.34
CA PRO A 415 -5.39 -22.77 10.29
C PRO A 415 -6.80 -23.36 10.23
N ILE A 416 -7.78 -22.55 9.82
CA ILE A 416 -9.17 -23.02 9.64
C ILE A 416 -9.42 -23.70 8.29
N ILE A 417 -8.51 -23.51 7.33
CA ILE A 417 -8.60 -24.07 5.96
C ILE A 417 -7.82 -25.38 5.90
N ASN A 418 -8.35 -26.38 5.19
CA ASN A 418 -7.62 -27.61 4.89
C ASN A 418 -6.28 -27.29 4.19
N PRO A 419 -5.13 -27.85 4.62
CA PRO A 419 -3.83 -27.63 3.99
C PRO A 419 -3.80 -27.66 2.46
N GLU A 420 -4.58 -28.53 1.82
CA GLU A 420 -4.64 -28.64 0.36
C GLU A 420 -5.24 -27.40 -0.34
N TRP A 421 -6.04 -26.61 0.38
CA TRP A 421 -6.72 -25.42 -0.15
C TRP A 421 -6.15 -24.11 0.39
N GLN A 422 -5.09 -24.17 1.20
CA GLN A 422 -4.47 -22.96 1.76
C GLN A 422 -3.70 -22.20 0.68
N SER A 423 -4.00 -20.93 0.55
CA SER A 423 -3.16 -20.00 -0.18
C SER A 423 -1.93 -19.63 0.64
N TYR A 424 -0.77 -19.47 0.02
CA TYR A 424 0.43 -18.89 0.66
C TYR A 424 0.42 -17.35 0.75
N ILE A 425 -0.76 -16.72 0.69
CA ILE A 425 -0.91 -15.26 0.67
C ILE A 425 -1.28 -14.72 2.05
N ILE A 426 -2.24 -15.38 2.68
CA ILE A 426 -2.75 -15.05 4.00
C ILE A 426 -3.33 -16.32 4.61
N THR A 427 -3.09 -16.52 5.90
CA THR A 427 -3.60 -17.68 6.65
C THR A 427 -4.54 -17.19 7.74
N THR A 428 -5.70 -17.84 7.86
CA THR A 428 -6.67 -17.58 8.92
C THR A 428 -6.56 -18.64 10.00
N PHE A 429 -6.41 -18.20 11.24
CA PHE A 429 -6.27 -19.05 12.43
C PHE A 429 -7.47 -18.88 13.36
N ASP A 430 -7.84 -19.96 14.03
CA ASP A 430 -8.80 -19.91 15.13
C ASP A 430 -8.23 -19.07 16.28
N LEU A 431 -9.03 -18.14 16.81
CA LEU A 431 -8.63 -17.32 17.94
C LEU A 431 -8.69 -18.11 19.26
N GLY A 432 -9.59 -19.08 19.40
CA GLY A 432 -9.82 -19.83 20.62
C GLY A 432 -10.04 -18.90 21.83
N SER A 433 -9.25 -19.09 22.89
CA SER A 433 -9.28 -18.27 24.10
C SER A 433 -8.30 -17.06 24.08
N ILE A 434 -7.61 -16.82 22.97
CA ILE A 434 -6.60 -15.76 22.86
C ILE A 434 -7.28 -14.39 22.89
N ASN A 435 -6.83 -13.50 23.78
CA ASN A 435 -7.24 -12.10 23.73
C ASN A 435 -6.53 -11.38 22.55
N PHE A 436 -7.22 -11.26 21.41
CA PHE A 436 -6.67 -10.65 20.21
C PHE A 436 -6.13 -9.23 20.45
N SER A 437 -6.85 -8.38 21.20
CA SER A 437 -6.44 -6.98 21.39
C SER A 437 -5.12 -6.86 22.16
N LYS A 438 -4.92 -7.69 23.20
CA LYS A 438 -3.65 -7.69 23.95
C LYS A 438 -2.50 -8.23 23.11
N MET A 439 -2.73 -9.33 22.38
CA MET A 439 -1.73 -9.90 21.47
C MET A 439 -1.36 -8.89 20.38
N TYR A 440 -2.34 -8.26 19.74
CA TYR A 440 -2.14 -7.26 18.70
C TYR A 440 -1.32 -6.06 19.20
N ASN A 441 -1.64 -5.51 20.38
CA ASN A 441 -0.89 -4.37 20.92
C ASN A 441 0.57 -4.73 21.19
N MET A 442 0.83 -5.90 21.81
CA MET A 442 2.19 -6.37 22.05
C MET A 442 2.96 -6.61 20.75
N LEU A 443 2.32 -7.21 19.74
CA LEU A 443 2.93 -7.39 18.42
C LEU A 443 3.24 -6.03 17.77
N LYS A 444 2.31 -5.07 17.85
CA LYS A 444 2.47 -3.74 17.28
C LYS A 444 3.61 -2.97 17.94
N GLU A 445 3.75 -3.05 19.26
CA GLU A 445 4.88 -2.49 20.02
C GLU A 445 6.22 -3.11 19.60
N ASN A 446 6.21 -4.33 19.08
CA ASN A 446 7.38 -5.00 18.50
C ASN A 446 7.49 -4.83 16.97
N GLY A 447 6.70 -3.93 16.37
CA GLY A 447 6.77 -3.60 14.94
C GLY A 447 5.95 -4.50 14.01
N TYR A 448 5.05 -5.36 14.51
CA TYR A 448 4.24 -6.28 13.72
C TYR A 448 2.74 -5.93 13.78
N VAL A 449 2.10 -5.74 12.63
CA VAL A 449 0.66 -5.49 12.52
C VAL A 449 -0.02 -6.68 11.85
N ILE A 450 -0.77 -7.44 12.63
CA ILE A 450 -1.61 -8.56 12.15
C ILE A 450 -3.06 -8.10 11.94
N TYR A 451 -3.89 -8.94 11.33
CA TYR A 451 -5.21 -8.52 10.86
C TYR A 451 -6.35 -9.21 11.62
N PRO A 452 -7.32 -8.46 12.19
CA PRO A 452 -8.49 -9.09 12.77
C PRO A 452 -9.35 -9.73 11.68
N SER A 453 -10.11 -10.76 12.04
CA SER A 453 -11.16 -11.29 11.19
C SER A 453 -12.50 -11.18 11.90
N LYS A 454 -13.45 -10.54 11.22
CA LYS A 454 -14.88 -10.55 11.57
C LYS A 454 -15.71 -11.20 10.46
N LEU A 455 -15.04 -11.93 9.56
CA LEU A 455 -15.63 -12.43 8.31
C LEU A 455 -16.01 -13.91 8.41
N THR A 456 -15.76 -14.54 9.55
CA THR A 456 -16.06 -15.95 9.85
C THR A 456 -17.15 -16.05 10.91
N ASN A 457 -17.84 -17.19 10.97
CA ASN A 457 -18.92 -17.44 11.94
C ASN A 457 -18.44 -17.61 13.39
N HIS A 458 -17.13 -17.76 13.60
CA HIS A 458 -16.47 -17.83 14.92
C HIS A 458 -15.27 -16.87 14.95
N PRO A 459 -14.77 -16.48 16.14
CA PRO A 459 -13.64 -15.56 16.25
C PRO A 459 -12.36 -16.12 15.61
N THR A 460 -11.80 -15.40 14.65
CA THR A 460 -10.55 -15.75 13.98
C THR A 460 -9.64 -14.53 13.86
N PHE A 461 -8.38 -14.77 13.51
CA PHE A 461 -7.45 -13.72 13.10
C PHE A 461 -6.63 -14.18 11.91
N ARG A 462 -6.02 -13.23 11.22
CA ARG A 462 -5.32 -13.47 9.96
C ARG A 462 -3.93 -12.91 9.98
N ILE A 463 -3.02 -13.63 9.32
CA ILE A 463 -1.63 -13.23 9.15
C ILE A 463 -1.28 -13.37 7.67
N GLY A 464 -1.01 -12.23 7.03
CA GLY A 464 -0.51 -12.16 5.65
C GLY A 464 0.96 -12.52 5.57
N THR A 465 1.37 -13.13 4.46
CA THR A 465 2.75 -13.59 4.20
C THR A 465 3.36 -12.96 2.94
N ILE A 466 2.76 -11.86 2.47
CA ILE A 466 3.12 -11.14 1.25
C ILE A 466 3.68 -9.74 1.53
N GLY A 467 4.29 -9.12 0.52
CA GLY A 467 4.97 -7.83 0.65
C GLY A 467 6.46 -8.01 0.92
N ASN A 468 7.10 -6.95 1.38
CA ASN A 468 8.53 -6.93 1.74
C ASN A 468 8.78 -7.64 3.08
N ILE A 469 8.40 -8.92 3.15
CA ILE A 469 8.47 -9.83 4.30
C ILE A 469 9.31 -11.04 3.90
N TYR A 470 10.20 -11.46 4.79
CA TYR A 470 11.11 -12.58 4.59
C TYR A 470 11.00 -13.59 5.75
N PRO A 471 11.57 -14.80 5.59
CA PRO A 471 11.41 -15.90 6.54
C PRO A 471 11.75 -15.55 8.00
N GLN A 472 12.79 -14.75 8.24
CA GLN A 472 13.25 -14.42 9.58
C GLN A 472 12.24 -13.55 10.35
N GLN A 473 11.52 -12.65 9.67
CA GLN A 473 10.45 -11.87 10.28
C GLN A 473 9.26 -12.77 10.67
N ILE A 474 8.98 -13.81 9.88
CA ILE A 474 7.92 -14.79 10.22
C ILE A 474 8.31 -15.61 11.44
N ASP A 475 9.58 -16.04 11.55
CA ASP A 475 10.07 -16.75 12.73
C ASP A 475 9.95 -15.88 13.98
N ARG A 476 10.41 -14.62 13.90
CA ARG A 476 10.31 -13.66 15.01
C ARG A 476 8.87 -13.38 15.42
N LEU A 477 7.94 -13.28 14.46
CA LEU A 477 6.51 -13.17 14.76
C LEU A 477 6.02 -14.37 15.58
N CYS A 478 6.37 -15.59 15.16
CA CYS A 478 5.96 -16.81 15.88
C CYS A 478 6.56 -16.86 17.30
N GLU A 479 7.80 -16.43 17.47
CA GLU A 479 8.44 -16.29 18.79
C GLU A 479 7.66 -15.32 19.69
N LEU A 480 7.34 -14.12 19.19
CA LEU A 480 6.57 -13.11 19.92
C LEU A 480 5.19 -13.61 20.33
N ILE A 481 4.48 -14.33 19.45
CA ILE A 481 3.20 -14.97 19.79
C ILE A 481 3.43 -16.03 20.89
N GLY A 482 4.50 -16.81 20.80
CA GLY A 482 4.88 -17.77 21.84
C GLY A 482 5.18 -17.12 23.20
N GLU A 483 5.89 -15.99 23.22
CA GLU A 483 6.15 -15.17 24.40
C GLU A 483 4.84 -14.67 25.03
N TYR A 484 3.93 -14.13 24.20
CA TYR A 484 2.61 -13.70 24.64
C TYR A 484 1.80 -14.82 25.29
N LEU A 485 1.74 -16.00 24.65
CA LEU A 485 1.00 -17.14 25.17
C LEU A 485 1.59 -17.62 26.50
N LYS A 486 2.92 -17.62 26.66
CA LYS A 486 3.55 -17.99 27.94
C LYS A 486 3.24 -17.00 29.06
N ALA A 487 3.19 -15.70 28.75
CA ALA A 487 2.90 -14.65 29.74
C ALA A 487 1.42 -14.59 30.18
N ASN A 488 0.51 -15.20 29.41
CA ASN A 488 -0.94 -15.18 29.65
C ASN A 488 -1.54 -16.58 29.81
N LYS A 489 -0.71 -17.55 30.23
CA LYS A 489 -1.12 -18.94 30.51
C LYS A 489 -1.67 -19.13 31.91
#